data_AF-A0A9W9ZEW4-F1
#
_entry.id   AF-A0A9W9ZEW4-F1
#
_cell.length_a   1.000
_cell.length_b   1.000
_cell.length_c   1.000
_cell.angle_alpha   90.00
_cell.angle_beta   90.00
_cell.angle_gamma   90.00
#
_symmetry.space_group_name_H-M   'P 1'
#
loop_
_entity.id
_entity.type
_entity.pdbx_description
1 polymer ?
#
loop_
_entity_poly.entity_id
_entity_poly.type
_entity_poly.pdbx_seq_one_letter_code
_entity_poly.pdbx_strand_id
1 'polypeptide(L)'
;MAKAALAATAEEEEVDPLDRTGSFCGGLVEDIKRRAKFYLSDFKDGFNVQCLLTSIFLYFSVFAPNVAFGSLLDKKTDGWLGVSEVIFATCLCGILFGLLAGQPLIIIGATGPVLVFEQTIYEFCNAYMVEFLPWRCWIGFWVMLILFGVVAMEAINFLAVVFKKNPLEKIYLGSADSSEFEARRLVSDFGIVIAMASMLLLDVFLHDKVTTPKIAIGDPSKRGFLPTRYTERGWFINPAGMNKAMETGWIFAAIIPALFVGILLFMETETDRSAFEQERKQTC
;
A
#
# COMPACT_ATOMS: atom_id res chain seq x y z
N MET A 1 45.42 2.01 10.56
CA MET A 1 44.88 3.26 9.95
C MET A 1 43.48 3.08 9.35
N ALA A 2 43.13 1.94 8.74
CA ALA A 2 41.75 1.66 8.29
C ALA A 2 40.70 1.58 9.41
N LYS A 3 41.10 1.22 10.64
CA LYS A 3 40.22 1.19 11.82
C LYS A 3 39.87 2.59 12.38
N ALA A 4 40.65 3.62 12.04
CA ALA A 4 40.38 5.01 12.43
C ALA A 4 39.43 5.70 11.42
N ALA A 5 39.47 5.31 10.15
CA ALA A 5 38.51 5.78 9.14
C ALA A 5 37.10 5.20 9.36
N LEU A 6 36.98 3.99 9.94
CA LEU A 6 35.69 3.39 10.31
C LEU A 6 35.10 3.99 11.61
N ALA A 7 35.94 4.57 12.47
CA ALA A 7 35.48 5.29 13.65
C ALA A 7 35.01 6.73 13.33
N ALA A 8 35.49 7.32 12.23
CA ALA A 8 35.10 8.67 11.81
C ALA A 8 33.74 8.73 11.08
N THR A 9 33.14 7.59 10.75
CA THR A 9 31.75 7.50 10.26
C THR A 9 30.76 7.14 11.36
N ALA A 10 31.22 7.02 12.62
CA ALA A 10 30.41 6.65 13.78
C ALA A 10 30.01 7.84 14.66
N GLU A 11 30.25 9.07 14.20
CA GLU A 11 29.72 10.31 14.80
C GLU A 11 28.87 11.06 13.75
N GLU A 12 27.84 10.42 13.21
CA GLU A 12 26.62 11.20 12.93
C GLU A 12 25.91 11.31 14.28
N GLU A 13 25.70 12.54 14.77
CA GLU A 13 24.85 12.80 15.93
C GLU A 13 23.60 11.93 15.82
N GLU A 14 23.35 11.09 16.84
CA GLU A 14 22.09 10.38 17.02
C GLU A 14 21.03 11.44 17.36
N VAL A 15 20.63 12.22 16.35
CA VAL A 15 19.52 13.16 16.43
C VAL A 15 18.29 12.29 16.66
N ASP A 16 17.69 12.41 17.85
CA ASP A 16 16.46 11.71 18.19
C ASP A 16 15.44 12.06 17.08
N PRO A 17 14.98 11.08 16.27
CA PRO A 17 14.07 11.35 15.16
C PRO A 17 12.70 11.92 15.61
N LEU A 18 12.52 12.11 16.92
CA LEU A 18 11.34 12.64 17.59
C LEU A 18 11.50 14.10 18.06
N ASP A 19 12.67 14.73 17.92
CA ASP A 19 12.84 16.12 18.28
C ASP A 19 12.06 17.03 17.33
N ARG A 20 11.22 17.91 17.89
CA ARG A 20 10.39 18.83 17.10
C ARG A 20 11.26 19.82 16.35
N THR A 21 11.16 19.81 15.03
CA THR A 21 11.90 20.73 14.15
C THR A 21 11.38 22.17 14.27
N GLY A 22 10.19 22.38 14.88
CA GLY A 22 9.67 23.70 15.26
C GLY A 22 9.32 24.62 14.08
N SER A 23 9.30 24.08 12.86
CA SER A 23 9.02 24.80 11.62
C SER A 23 7.92 24.11 10.82
N PHE A 24 7.16 24.87 10.03
CA PHE A 24 6.10 24.31 9.18
C PHE A 24 6.69 23.32 8.17
N CYS A 25 6.23 22.06 8.20
CA CYS A 25 6.76 20.94 7.41
C CYS A 25 8.26 20.62 7.63
N GLY A 26 8.83 21.00 8.78
CA GLY A 26 10.24 20.77 9.10
C GLY A 26 10.64 19.30 9.02
N GLY A 27 9.90 18.43 9.71
CA GLY A 27 10.12 16.98 9.67
C GLY A 27 10.07 16.37 8.26
N LEU A 28 9.11 16.76 7.42
CA LEU A 28 9.02 16.26 6.03
C LEU A 28 10.25 16.67 5.19
N VAL A 29 10.71 17.91 5.33
CA VAL A 29 11.88 18.41 4.58
C VAL A 29 13.14 17.66 5.00
N GLU A 30 13.28 17.35 6.29
CA GLU A 30 14.39 16.60 6.81
C GLU A 30 14.37 15.14 6.35
N ASP A 31 13.20 14.50 6.34
CA ASP A 31 13.00 13.16 5.77
C ASP A 31 13.41 13.10 4.30
N ILE A 32 12.99 14.08 3.50
CA ILE A 32 13.38 14.18 2.08
C ILE A 32 14.90 14.34 1.95
N LYS A 33 15.54 15.21 2.74
CA LYS A 33 17.00 15.42 2.70
C LYS A 33 17.77 14.15 3.05
N ARG A 34 17.32 13.40 4.05
CA ARG A 34 17.91 12.11 4.44
C ARG A 34 17.78 11.08 3.33
N ARG A 35 16.58 10.98 2.72
CA ARG A 35 16.27 10.03 1.65
C ARG A 35 16.99 10.34 0.34
N ALA A 36 17.09 11.61 -0.04
CA ALA A 36 17.64 12.04 -1.33
C ALA A 36 19.10 11.60 -1.54
N LYS A 37 19.90 11.48 -0.47
CA LYS A 37 21.30 11.03 -0.54
C LYS A 37 21.43 9.62 -1.12
N PHE A 38 20.50 8.72 -0.79
CA PHE A 38 20.55 7.29 -1.16
C PHE A 38 19.73 6.97 -2.41
N TYR A 39 18.90 7.90 -2.89
CA TYR A 39 17.98 7.63 -4.01
C TYR A 39 18.68 7.15 -5.29
N LEU A 40 19.85 7.71 -5.61
CA LEU A 40 20.62 7.30 -6.80
C LEU A 40 21.38 5.98 -6.62
N SER A 41 21.73 5.60 -5.38
CA SER A 41 22.34 4.30 -5.12
C SER A 41 21.32 3.17 -5.24
N ASP A 42 20.06 3.40 -4.84
CA ASP A 42 18.99 2.39 -4.87
C ASP A 42 18.76 1.84 -6.30
N PHE A 43 18.81 2.69 -7.32
CA PHE A 43 18.68 2.23 -8.72
C PHE A 43 19.85 1.36 -9.18
N LYS A 44 21.06 1.62 -8.68
CA LYS A 44 22.24 0.82 -9.04
C LYS A 44 22.24 -0.51 -8.31
N ASP A 45 21.82 -0.52 -7.04
CA ASP A 45 21.74 -1.72 -6.21
C ASP A 45 20.61 -2.67 -6.67
N GLY A 46 19.54 -2.12 -7.26
CA GLY A 46 18.44 -2.89 -7.84
C GLY A 46 18.82 -3.77 -9.04
N PHE A 47 19.98 -3.56 -9.68
CA PHE A 47 20.44 -4.36 -10.83
C PHE A 47 21.10 -5.69 -10.39
N ASN A 48 20.38 -6.50 -9.62
CA ASN A 48 20.78 -7.84 -9.22
C ASN A 48 19.74 -8.88 -9.69
N VAL A 49 20.19 -10.07 -10.10
CA VAL A 49 19.32 -11.21 -10.44
C VAL A 49 18.41 -11.59 -9.27
N GLN A 50 18.89 -11.48 -8.03
CA GLN A 50 18.05 -11.71 -6.85
C GLN A 50 16.89 -10.71 -6.78
N CYS A 51 17.12 -9.43 -7.11
CA CYS A 51 16.06 -8.41 -7.15
C CYS A 51 15.01 -8.71 -8.23
N LEU A 52 15.44 -9.22 -9.39
CA LEU A 52 14.52 -9.66 -10.44
C LEU A 52 13.61 -10.80 -9.98
N LEU A 53 14.16 -11.80 -9.30
CA LEU A 53 13.39 -12.94 -8.80
C LEU A 53 12.40 -12.51 -7.72
N THR A 54 12.84 -11.68 -6.79
CA THR A 54 11.97 -11.08 -5.76
C THR A 54 10.86 -10.26 -6.40
N SER A 55 11.14 -9.52 -7.47
CA SER A 55 10.13 -8.73 -8.20
C SER A 55 9.05 -9.62 -8.84
N ILE A 56 9.45 -10.75 -9.44
CA ILE A 56 8.51 -11.74 -10.00
C ILE A 56 7.65 -12.36 -8.90
N PHE A 57 8.27 -12.77 -7.79
CA PHE A 57 7.54 -13.31 -6.64
C PHE A 57 6.53 -12.29 -6.08
N LEU A 58 6.98 -11.06 -5.81
CA LEU A 58 6.14 -10.00 -5.28
C LEU A 58 4.98 -9.65 -6.22
N TYR A 59 5.18 -9.70 -7.54
CA TYR A 59 4.10 -9.49 -8.50
C TYR A 59 2.94 -10.45 -8.24
N PHE A 60 3.18 -11.76 -8.14
CA PHE A 60 2.11 -12.73 -7.93
C PHE A 60 1.54 -12.67 -6.51
N SER A 61 2.38 -12.41 -5.51
CA SER A 61 1.95 -12.25 -4.11
C SER A 61 1.00 -11.07 -3.92
N VAL A 62 1.18 -9.99 -4.68
CA VAL A 62 0.32 -8.78 -4.60
C VAL A 62 -0.85 -8.85 -5.58
N PHE A 63 -0.68 -9.50 -6.71
CA PHE A 63 -1.73 -9.60 -7.73
C PHE A 63 -2.94 -10.42 -7.27
N ALA A 64 -2.72 -11.59 -6.68
CA ALA A 64 -3.80 -12.47 -6.23
C ALA A 64 -4.75 -11.83 -5.19
N PRO A 65 -4.27 -11.19 -4.09
CA PRO A 65 -5.16 -10.54 -3.14
C PRO A 65 -5.89 -9.35 -3.74
N ASN A 66 -5.25 -8.55 -4.61
CA ASN A 66 -5.92 -7.43 -5.27
C ASN A 66 -7.04 -7.89 -6.22
N VAL A 67 -6.84 -9.00 -6.94
CA VAL A 67 -7.91 -9.62 -7.74
C VAL A 67 -9.04 -10.12 -6.85
N ALA A 68 -8.71 -10.80 -5.75
CA ALA A 68 -9.71 -11.31 -4.81
C ALA A 68 -10.56 -10.19 -4.22
N PHE A 69 -9.92 -9.14 -3.69
CA PHE A 69 -10.59 -7.96 -3.13
C PHE A 69 -11.36 -7.19 -4.19
N GLY A 70 -10.81 -7.01 -5.39
CA GLY A 70 -11.51 -6.38 -6.51
C GLY A 70 -12.77 -7.16 -6.94
N SER A 71 -12.73 -8.49 -6.90
CA SER A 71 -13.90 -9.33 -7.24
C SER A 71 -14.98 -9.27 -6.16
N LEU A 72 -14.58 -9.07 -4.90
CA LEU A 72 -15.50 -8.89 -3.79
C LEU A 72 -16.14 -7.50 -3.86
N LEU A 73 -15.36 -6.45 -4.16
CA LEU A 73 -15.86 -5.10 -4.40
C LEU A 73 -16.82 -5.05 -5.58
N ASP A 74 -16.54 -5.77 -6.67
CA ASP A 74 -17.42 -5.86 -7.83
C ASP A 74 -18.82 -6.35 -7.43
N LYS A 75 -18.86 -7.44 -6.65
CA LYS A 75 -20.12 -8.03 -6.15
C LYS A 75 -20.83 -7.16 -5.11
N LYS A 76 -20.08 -6.40 -4.31
CA LYS A 76 -20.62 -5.58 -3.22
C LYS A 76 -21.05 -4.18 -3.64
N THR A 77 -20.51 -3.69 -4.75
CA THR A 77 -20.81 -2.36 -5.30
C THR A 77 -21.63 -2.44 -6.59
N ASP A 78 -22.33 -3.56 -6.84
CA ASP A 78 -23.08 -3.83 -8.07
C ASP A 78 -22.29 -3.51 -9.37
N GLY A 79 -20.98 -3.73 -9.37
CA GLY A 79 -20.09 -3.45 -10.50
C GLY A 79 -19.71 -1.98 -10.70
N TRP A 80 -19.98 -1.11 -9.73
CA TRP A 80 -19.46 0.26 -9.77
C TRP A 80 -17.95 0.33 -9.56
N LEU A 81 -17.39 -0.57 -8.75
CA LEU A 81 -15.96 -0.73 -8.51
C LEU A 81 -15.58 -2.21 -8.62
N GLY A 82 -14.74 -2.56 -9.60
CA GLY A 82 -14.36 -3.95 -9.84
C GLY A 82 -12.86 -4.19 -9.85
N VAL A 83 -12.48 -5.36 -10.39
CA VAL A 83 -11.09 -5.83 -10.43
C VAL A 83 -10.18 -4.90 -11.24
N SER A 84 -10.67 -4.36 -12.35
CA SER A 84 -9.91 -3.44 -13.21
C SER A 84 -9.46 -2.18 -12.47
N GLU A 85 -10.35 -1.57 -11.68
CA GLU A 85 -10.09 -0.34 -10.94
C GLU A 85 -9.08 -0.56 -9.81
N VAL A 86 -9.22 -1.68 -9.08
CA VAL A 86 -8.29 -2.03 -8.00
C VAL A 86 -6.89 -2.26 -8.55
N ILE A 87 -6.75 -3.07 -9.61
CA ILE A 87 -5.44 -3.34 -10.23
C ILE A 87 -4.82 -2.03 -10.75
N PHE A 88 -5.61 -1.20 -11.44
CA PHE A 88 -5.12 0.08 -11.96
C PHE A 88 -4.63 1.00 -10.84
N ALA A 89 -5.43 1.14 -9.79
CA ALA A 89 -5.10 1.97 -8.64
C ALA A 89 -3.85 1.45 -7.94
N THR A 90 -3.72 0.14 -7.71
CA THR A 90 -2.53 -0.44 -7.07
C THR A 90 -1.28 -0.26 -7.93
N CYS A 91 -1.37 -0.43 -9.25
CA CYS A 91 -0.23 -0.19 -10.14
C CYS A 91 0.21 1.27 -10.11
N LEU A 92 -0.73 2.21 -10.23
CA LEU A 92 -0.42 3.64 -10.23
C LEU A 92 0.15 4.09 -8.88
N CYS A 93 -0.52 3.72 -7.78
CA CYS A 93 -0.07 4.03 -6.42
C CYS A 93 1.28 3.37 -6.11
N GLY A 94 1.51 2.13 -6.53
CA GLY A 94 2.78 1.42 -6.33
C GLY A 94 3.96 2.10 -7.04
N ILE A 95 3.76 2.56 -8.28
CA ILE A 95 4.79 3.31 -9.01
C ILE A 95 5.07 4.66 -8.33
N LEU A 96 4.01 5.42 -8.01
CA LEU A 96 4.16 6.73 -7.38
C LEU A 96 4.81 6.63 -6.00
N PHE A 97 4.39 5.65 -5.19
CA PHE A 97 4.96 5.42 -3.87
C PHE A 97 6.39 4.90 -3.95
N GLY A 98 6.69 3.95 -4.84
CA GLY A 98 8.05 3.45 -5.03
C GLY A 98 9.06 4.55 -5.39
N LEU A 99 8.62 5.57 -6.15
CA LEU A 99 9.46 6.71 -6.54
C LEU A 99 9.56 7.81 -5.47
N LEU A 100 8.50 8.05 -4.69
CA LEU A 100 8.41 9.21 -3.81
C LEU A 100 8.50 8.87 -2.31
N ALA A 101 8.42 7.59 -1.92
CA ALA A 101 8.41 7.20 -0.52
C ALA A 101 9.78 7.30 0.16
N GLY A 102 9.76 7.60 1.46
CA GLY A 102 10.94 7.49 2.34
C GLY A 102 11.40 6.04 2.56
N GLN A 103 10.50 5.07 2.38
CA GLN A 103 10.78 3.63 2.51
C GLN A 103 10.05 2.85 1.39
N PRO A 104 10.70 2.58 0.24
CA PRO A 104 10.08 1.92 -0.92
C PRO A 104 9.90 0.41 -0.75
N LEU A 105 10.37 -0.15 0.38
CA LEU A 105 10.19 -1.56 0.74
C LEU A 105 8.74 -1.87 1.16
N ILE A 106 7.95 -0.83 1.50
CA ILE A 106 6.53 -1.00 1.86
C ILE A 106 5.72 -1.24 0.58
N ILE A 107 4.93 -2.30 0.59
CA ILE A 107 4.07 -2.70 -0.52
C ILE A 107 2.65 -2.21 -0.26
N ILE A 108 2.11 -1.43 -1.19
CA ILE A 108 0.73 -0.94 -1.12
C ILE A 108 -0.21 -1.94 -1.82
N GLY A 109 -1.30 -2.31 -1.15
CA GLY A 109 -2.34 -3.17 -1.69
C GLY A 109 -3.71 -2.85 -1.11
N ALA A 110 -4.75 -3.42 -1.69
CA ALA A 110 -6.09 -3.36 -1.09
C ALA A 110 -6.11 -4.18 0.21
N THR A 111 -6.68 -3.63 1.27
CA THR A 111 -6.81 -4.28 2.58
C THR A 111 -8.28 -4.59 2.90
N GLY A 112 -8.49 -5.57 3.78
CA GLY A 112 -9.83 -5.96 4.23
C GLY A 112 -10.62 -4.82 4.90
N PRO A 113 -10.04 -4.04 5.83
CA PRO A 113 -10.73 -2.93 6.48
C PRO A 113 -11.20 -1.85 5.50
N VAL A 114 -10.34 -1.47 4.55
CA VAL A 114 -10.71 -0.50 3.50
C VAL A 114 -11.84 -1.06 2.65
N LEU A 115 -11.82 -2.35 2.28
CA LEU A 115 -12.93 -2.95 1.52
C LEU A 115 -14.27 -2.88 2.25
N VAL A 116 -14.29 -3.21 3.54
CA VAL A 116 -15.53 -3.17 4.35
C VAL A 116 -16.05 -1.74 4.46
N PHE A 117 -15.15 -0.76 4.62
CA PHE A 117 -15.50 0.65 4.61
C PHE A 117 -16.15 1.04 3.28
N GLU A 118 -15.57 0.65 2.15
CA GLU A 118 -16.10 0.97 0.81
C GLU A 118 -17.48 0.35 0.55
N GLN A 119 -17.70 -0.89 1.00
CA GLN A 119 -19.02 -1.51 0.94
C GLN A 119 -20.04 -0.70 1.76
N THR A 120 -19.66 -0.25 2.96
CA THR A 120 -20.55 0.53 3.83
C THR A 120 -20.91 1.87 3.20
N ILE A 121 -19.95 2.54 2.56
CA ILE A 121 -20.19 3.80 1.83
C ILE A 121 -21.14 3.58 0.67
N TYR A 122 -21.00 2.49 -0.07
CA TYR A 122 -21.91 2.14 -1.17
C TYR A 122 -23.35 1.89 -0.67
N GLU A 123 -23.51 1.10 0.40
CA GLU A 123 -24.82 0.84 1.01
C GLU A 123 -25.48 2.12 1.52
N PHE A 124 -24.70 3.02 2.11
CA PHE A 124 -25.17 4.34 2.53
C PHE A 124 -25.62 5.20 1.34
N CYS A 125 -24.82 5.27 0.26
CA CYS A 125 -25.19 5.98 -0.96
C CYS A 125 -26.51 5.48 -1.55
N ASN A 126 -26.72 4.17 -1.57
CA ASN A 126 -27.96 3.57 -2.05
C ASN A 126 -29.17 3.92 -1.16
N ALA A 127 -29.00 3.94 0.17
CA ALA A 127 -30.07 4.29 1.10
C ALA A 127 -30.51 5.76 0.98
N TYR A 128 -29.56 6.68 0.76
CA TYR A 128 -29.83 8.11 0.65
C TYR A 128 -29.97 8.61 -0.79
N MET A 129 -29.91 7.72 -1.78
CA MET A 129 -29.99 8.04 -3.21
C MET A 129 -28.94 9.08 -3.66
N VAL A 130 -27.73 8.96 -3.11
CA VAL A 130 -26.55 9.76 -3.45
C VAL A 130 -25.69 9.00 -4.43
N GLU A 131 -25.12 9.69 -5.41
CA GLU A 131 -24.21 9.05 -6.36
C GLU A 131 -22.90 8.64 -5.69
N PHE A 132 -22.61 7.33 -5.71
CA PHE A 132 -21.45 6.74 -5.05
C PHE A 132 -20.12 7.31 -5.56
N LEU A 133 -19.92 7.42 -6.87
CA LEU A 133 -18.64 7.81 -7.47
C LEU A 133 -18.24 9.26 -7.18
N PRO A 134 -19.10 10.27 -7.44
CA PRO A 134 -18.77 11.65 -7.10
C PRO A 134 -18.57 11.84 -5.59
N TRP A 135 -19.36 11.14 -4.75
CA TRP A 135 -19.21 11.27 -3.30
C TRP A 135 -17.88 10.68 -2.82
N ARG A 136 -17.47 9.54 -3.38
CA ARG A 136 -16.14 8.96 -3.18
C ARG A 136 -15.02 9.94 -3.56
N CYS A 137 -15.15 10.69 -4.65
CA CYS A 137 -14.17 11.72 -5.02
C CYS A 137 -14.03 12.82 -3.95
N TRP A 138 -15.14 13.28 -3.37
CA TRP A 138 -15.11 14.26 -2.28
C TRP A 138 -14.52 13.68 -1.00
N ILE A 139 -14.82 12.43 -0.64
CA ILE A 139 -14.17 11.75 0.47
C ILE A 139 -12.64 11.76 0.27
N GLY A 140 -12.17 11.36 -0.91
CA GLY A 140 -10.73 11.37 -1.23
C GLY A 140 -10.09 12.76 -1.16
N PHE A 141 -10.80 13.80 -1.60
CA PHE A 141 -10.33 15.18 -1.48
C PHE A 141 -10.19 15.62 -0.02
N TRP A 142 -11.15 15.30 0.84
CA TRP A 142 -11.07 15.60 2.28
C TRP A 142 -9.96 14.80 2.97
N VAL A 143 -9.77 13.53 2.62
CA VAL A 143 -8.65 12.71 3.13
C VAL A 143 -7.32 13.36 2.81
N MET A 144 -7.12 13.82 1.57
CA MET A 144 -5.90 14.52 1.16
C MET A 144 -5.67 15.77 2.01
N LEU A 145 -6.70 16.60 2.23
CA LEU A 145 -6.59 17.81 3.06
C LEU A 145 -6.26 17.48 4.52
N ILE A 146 -6.93 16.47 5.11
CA ILE A 146 -6.70 16.04 6.50
C ILE A 146 -5.28 15.50 6.66
N LEU A 147 -4.83 14.61 5.78
CA LEU A 147 -3.49 14.02 5.84
C LEU A 147 -2.40 15.07 5.63
N PHE A 148 -2.59 16.00 4.69
CA PHE A 148 -1.67 17.12 4.52
C PHE A 148 -1.58 17.98 5.78
N GLY A 149 -2.71 18.27 6.42
CA GLY A 149 -2.75 18.99 7.71
C GLY A 149 -2.01 18.25 8.83
N VAL A 150 -2.20 16.92 8.94
CA VAL A 150 -1.51 16.07 9.92
C VAL A 150 0.01 16.11 9.72
N VAL A 151 0.48 15.99 8.48
CA VAL A 151 1.91 16.07 8.13
C VAL A 151 2.46 17.47 8.43
N ALA A 152 1.74 18.52 8.05
CA ALA A 152 2.17 19.89 8.23
C ALA A 152 2.30 20.32 9.70
N MET A 153 1.46 19.77 10.58
CA MET A 153 1.47 20.04 12.03
C MET A 153 2.47 19.16 12.81
N GLU A 154 3.29 18.35 12.14
CA GLU A 154 4.16 17.34 12.79
C GLU A 154 3.37 16.43 13.76
N ALA A 155 2.07 16.21 13.52
CA ALA A 155 1.20 15.48 14.45
C ALA A 155 1.57 13.99 14.55
N ILE A 156 2.37 13.49 13.61
CA ILE A 156 3.03 12.18 13.64
C ILE A 156 3.93 12.05 14.88
N ASN A 157 4.66 13.10 15.29
CA ASN A 157 5.48 13.07 16.50
C ASN A 157 4.61 13.00 17.77
N PHE A 158 3.40 13.58 17.76
CA PHE A 158 2.47 13.49 18.88
C PHE A 158 1.83 12.10 19.00
N LEU A 159 1.39 11.51 17.88
CA LEU A 159 0.85 10.15 17.84
C LEU A 159 1.92 9.09 18.19
N ALA A 160 3.14 9.22 17.66
CA ALA A 160 4.27 8.35 18.03
C ALA A 160 4.60 8.42 19.54
N VAL A 161 4.54 9.61 20.16
CA VAL A 161 4.73 9.76 21.61
C VAL A 161 3.56 9.18 22.41
N VAL A 162 2.33 9.27 21.91
CA VAL A 162 1.13 8.69 22.55
C VAL A 162 1.11 7.16 22.43
N PHE A 163 1.48 6.60 21.28
CA PHE A 163 1.57 5.15 21.06
C PHE A 163 2.77 4.54 21.81
N LYS A 164 3.93 5.21 21.86
CA LYS A 164 5.08 4.79 22.68
C LYS A 164 4.78 4.80 24.19
N LYS A 165 3.73 5.51 24.62
CA LYS A 165 3.22 5.50 26.00
C LYS A 165 2.26 4.34 26.30
N ASN A 166 1.84 3.54 25.32
CA ASN A 166 1.12 2.29 25.56
C ASN A 166 2.13 1.16 25.88
N PRO A 167 2.17 0.64 27.11
CA PRO A 167 3.23 -0.28 27.55
C PRO A 167 3.03 -1.75 27.10
N LEU A 168 2.39 -2.00 25.95
CA LEU A 168 2.06 -3.36 25.49
C LEU A 168 3.05 -3.97 24.49
N GLU A 169 4.21 -3.34 24.26
CA GLU A 169 5.27 -3.87 23.40
C GLU A 169 6.51 -4.32 24.20
N LYS A 170 6.27 -5.11 25.26
CA LYS A 170 7.33 -5.79 26.02
C LYS A 170 6.89 -7.18 26.45
N ILE A 171 6.55 -8.06 25.53
CA ILE A 171 6.65 -9.52 25.69
C ILE A 171 6.84 -10.09 24.28
N TYR A 172 7.72 -11.08 24.14
CA TYR A 172 8.25 -11.70 22.91
C TYR A 172 9.57 -11.13 22.36
N LEU A 173 10.59 -11.13 23.22
CA LEU A 173 11.95 -11.42 22.77
C LEU A 173 12.21 -12.91 23.03
N GLY A 174 11.85 -13.74 22.06
CA GLY A 174 12.18 -15.15 22.01
C GLY A 174 13.27 -15.36 20.97
N SER A 175 14.44 -15.77 21.43
CA SER A 175 15.63 -16.08 20.64
C SER A 175 15.35 -17.04 19.48
N ALA A 176 15.77 -16.67 18.27
CA ALA A 176 16.04 -17.62 17.20
C ALA A 176 17.42 -17.28 16.60
N ASP A 177 18.41 -18.08 16.99
CA ASP A 177 19.70 -18.21 16.33
C ASP A 177 19.48 -18.94 14.99
N SER A 178 20.00 -18.42 13.88
CA SER A 178 20.02 -19.18 12.63
C SER A 178 21.25 -18.83 11.78
N SER A 179 22.41 -19.18 12.33
CA SER A 179 23.62 -19.49 11.56
C SER A 179 23.45 -20.74 10.66
N GLU A 180 22.52 -20.69 9.69
CA GLU A 180 22.41 -21.67 8.58
C GLU A 180 21.69 -21.05 7.36
N PHE A 181 21.94 -19.76 7.11
CA PHE A 181 21.03 -18.94 6.31
C PHE A 181 21.42 -18.78 4.83
N GLU A 182 22.67 -19.00 4.44
CA GLU A 182 23.07 -18.69 3.05
C GLU A 182 22.53 -19.70 2.02
N ALA A 183 22.56 -21.00 2.34
CA ALA A 183 22.04 -22.04 1.45
C ALA A 183 20.51 -22.16 1.49
N ARG A 184 19.88 -21.95 2.66
CA ARG A 184 18.42 -21.97 2.81
C ARG A 184 17.74 -20.76 2.19
N ARG A 185 18.36 -19.57 2.26
CA ARG A 185 17.80 -18.33 1.69
C ARG A 185 17.84 -18.35 0.17
N LEU A 186 18.90 -18.89 -0.44
CA LEU A 186 18.95 -19.17 -1.88
C LEU A 186 17.88 -20.20 -2.29
N VAL A 187 17.83 -21.38 -1.67
CA VAL A 187 16.82 -22.39 -2.03
C VAL A 187 15.39 -21.91 -1.78
N SER A 188 15.17 -21.05 -0.77
CA SER A 188 13.87 -20.44 -0.46
C SER A 188 13.46 -19.38 -1.50
N ASP A 189 14.35 -18.46 -1.86
CA ASP A 189 14.05 -17.37 -2.83
C ASP A 189 13.77 -17.94 -4.23
N PHE A 190 14.49 -18.98 -4.65
CA PHE A 190 14.25 -19.68 -5.91
C PHE A 190 13.09 -20.68 -5.83
N GLY A 191 12.87 -21.26 -4.65
CA GLY A 191 11.87 -22.30 -4.43
C GLY A 191 10.46 -21.84 -4.73
N ILE A 192 10.12 -20.58 -4.43
CA ILE A 192 8.77 -20.05 -4.68
C ILE A 192 8.50 -19.93 -6.18
N VAL A 193 9.44 -19.38 -6.95
CA VAL A 193 9.28 -19.24 -8.41
C VAL A 193 9.22 -20.61 -9.08
N ILE A 194 10.05 -21.57 -8.64
CA ILE A 194 10.03 -22.94 -9.14
C ILE A 194 8.72 -23.66 -8.76
N ALA A 195 8.21 -23.46 -7.54
CA ALA A 195 6.94 -24.02 -7.09
C ALA A 195 5.78 -23.47 -7.94
N MET A 196 5.78 -22.17 -8.23
CA MET A 196 4.76 -21.57 -9.09
C MET A 196 4.86 -22.09 -10.52
N ALA A 197 6.06 -22.15 -11.11
CA ALA A 197 6.26 -22.68 -12.45
C ALA A 197 5.86 -24.17 -12.56
N SER A 198 6.22 -24.98 -11.57
CA SER A 198 5.86 -26.41 -11.55
C SER A 198 4.36 -26.62 -11.33
N MET A 199 3.72 -25.87 -10.44
CA MET A 199 2.28 -25.94 -10.23
C MET A 199 1.50 -25.47 -11.47
N LEU A 200 1.96 -24.42 -12.16
CA LEU A 200 1.41 -23.99 -13.45
C LEU A 200 1.56 -25.05 -14.53
N LEU A 201 2.73 -25.70 -14.59
CA LEU A 201 2.99 -26.77 -15.54
C LEU A 201 2.04 -27.96 -15.30
N LEU A 202 1.83 -28.35 -14.03
CA LEU A 202 0.88 -29.39 -13.65
C LEU A 202 -0.56 -29.03 -14.05
N ASP A 203 -0.99 -27.78 -13.86
CA ASP A 203 -2.31 -27.30 -14.28
C ASP A 203 -2.50 -27.43 -15.80
N VAL A 204 -1.47 -27.09 -16.59
CA VAL A 204 -1.50 -27.25 -18.05
C VAL A 204 -1.59 -28.73 -18.45
N PHE A 205 -0.86 -29.62 -17.78
CA PHE A 205 -0.91 -31.06 -18.07
C PHE A 205 -2.22 -31.73 -17.64
N LEU A 206 -2.89 -31.22 -16.60
CA LEU A 206 -4.13 -31.76 -16.06
C LEU A 206 -5.39 -31.03 -16.57
N HIS A 207 -5.23 -30.14 -17.56
CA HIS A 207 -6.29 -29.28 -18.10
C HIS A 207 -7.57 -30.04 -18.47
N ASP A 208 -7.46 -31.28 -18.92
CA ASP A 208 -8.60 -32.08 -19.39
C ASP A 208 -9.30 -32.87 -18.25
N LYS A 209 -8.78 -32.86 -17.02
CA LYS A 209 -9.27 -33.70 -15.90
C LYS A 209 -9.80 -32.92 -14.70
N VAL A 210 -9.38 -31.68 -14.50
CA VAL A 210 -9.77 -30.87 -13.32
C VAL A 210 -10.06 -29.44 -13.74
N THR A 211 -11.27 -28.95 -13.46
CA THR A 211 -11.61 -27.54 -13.65
C THR A 211 -11.00 -26.70 -12.52
N THR A 212 -9.88 -26.04 -12.80
CA THR A 212 -9.28 -25.08 -11.87
C THR A 212 -9.88 -23.69 -12.08
N PRO A 213 -10.26 -22.97 -11.01
CA PRO A 213 -10.73 -21.60 -11.12
C PRO A 213 -9.56 -20.69 -11.56
N LYS A 214 -9.56 -20.30 -12.84
CA LYS A 214 -8.58 -19.37 -13.39
C LYS A 214 -8.98 -17.94 -13.10
N ILE A 215 -7.98 -17.06 -12.94
CA ILE A 215 -8.18 -15.63 -12.77
C ILE A 215 -8.76 -15.07 -14.08
N ALA A 216 -10.07 -14.87 -14.11
CA ALA A 216 -10.78 -14.30 -15.24
C ALA A 216 -10.78 -12.77 -15.12
N ILE A 217 -9.75 -12.13 -15.65
CA ILE A 217 -9.77 -10.70 -15.96
C ILE A 217 -10.31 -10.60 -17.38
N GLY A 218 -11.35 -9.80 -17.60
CA GLY A 218 -11.98 -9.67 -18.92
C GLY A 218 -10.94 -9.49 -20.02
N ASP A 219 -11.09 -10.22 -21.13
CA ASP A 219 -10.09 -10.34 -22.19
C ASP A 219 -9.58 -8.95 -22.66
N PRO A 220 -8.33 -8.57 -22.31
CA PRO A 220 -7.78 -7.25 -22.65
C PRO A 220 -7.72 -7.02 -24.16
N SER A 221 -7.61 -8.10 -24.94
CA SER A 221 -7.51 -8.04 -26.41
C SER A 221 -8.84 -7.69 -27.09
N LYS A 222 -9.98 -7.83 -26.40
CA LYS A 222 -11.32 -7.56 -26.97
C LYS A 222 -11.99 -6.33 -26.39
N ARG A 223 -11.72 -5.99 -25.14
CA ARG A 223 -12.34 -4.87 -24.42
C ARG A 223 -11.39 -3.71 -24.13
N GLY A 224 -10.07 -3.89 -24.23
CA GLY A 224 -9.11 -2.93 -23.69
C GLY A 224 -9.19 -2.82 -22.16
N PHE A 225 -8.27 -2.06 -21.56
CA PHE A 225 -8.26 -1.82 -20.12
C PHE A 225 -9.23 -0.69 -19.76
N LEU A 226 -10.52 -1.02 -19.72
CA LEU A 226 -11.63 -0.09 -19.45
C LEU A 226 -12.21 -0.31 -18.04
N PRO A 227 -12.92 0.68 -17.48
CA PRO A 227 -13.65 0.51 -16.23
C PRO A 227 -14.71 -0.60 -16.31
N THR A 228 -15.08 -1.17 -15.17
CA THR A 228 -16.05 -2.27 -15.07
C THR A 228 -17.37 -1.94 -15.78
N ARG A 229 -17.89 -0.71 -15.59
CA ARG A 229 -19.07 -0.15 -16.27
C ARG A 229 -18.72 0.84 -17.39
N TYR A 230 -17.93 0.40 -18.37
CA TYR A 230 -17.44 1.25 -19.46
C TYR A 230 -18.52 1.90 -20.35
N THR A 231 -19.72 1.35 -20.41
CA THR A 231 -20.85 1.92 -21.17
C THR A 231 -21.52 3.09 -20.46
N GLU A 232 -21.39 3.15 -19.13
CA GLU A 232 -22.05 4.15 -18.28
C GLU A 232 -21.08 5.24 -17.82
N ARG A 233 -19.76 4.95 -17.80
CA ARG A 233 -18.75 5.91 -17.33
C ARG A 233 -17.38 5.73 -17.95
N GLY A 234 -16.62 6.83 -17.97
CA GLY A 234 -15.18 6.83 -18.22
C GLY A 234 -14.35 6.66 -16.94
N TRP A 235 -13.03 6.79 -17.09
CA TRP A 235 -12.07 6.82 -15.97
C TRP A 235 -12.17 8.11 -15.14
N PHE A 236 -12.44 9.24 -15.79
CA PHE A 236 -12.59 10.52 -15.12
C PHE A 236 -14.03 10.72 -14.65
N ILE A 237 -14.19 11.05 -13.37
CA ILE A 237 -15.48 11.24 -12.71
C ILE A 237 -15.65 12.73 -12.44
N ASN A 238 -16.80 13.29 -12.83
CA ASN A 238 -17.13 14.65 -12.50
C ASN A 238 -17.54 14.75 -11.01
N PRO A 239 -16.79 15.49 -10.17
CA PRO A 239 -17.11 15.64 -8.74
C PRO A 239 -18.41 16.42 -8.48
N ALA A 240 -18.91 17.17 -9.47
CA ALA A 240 -20.18 17.90 -9.36
C ALA A 240 -21.42 17.00 -9.58
N GLY A 241 -21.22 15.72 -9.92
CA GLY A 241 -22.30 14.77 -10.24
C GLY A 241 -22.17 14.19 -11.65
N MET A 242 -22.65 12.96 -11.82
CA MET A 242 -22.71 12.27 -13.11
C MET A 242 -24.11 12.36 -13.72
N ASN A 243 -25.13 11.88 -13.00
CA ASN A 243 -26.53 11.92 -13.42
C ASN A 243 -27.33 12.94 -12.61
N LYS A 244 -26.93 13.20 -11.36
CA LYS A 244 -27.58 14.16 -10.46
C LYS A 244 -26.54 15.14 -9.93
N ALA A 245 -26.87 16.43 -9.96
CA ALA A 245 -26.02 17.44 -9.34
C ALA A 245 -25.82 17.14 -7.84
N MET A 246 -24.57 17.14 -7.40
CA MET A 246 -24.24 16.89 -6.00
C MET A 246 -24.65 18.07 -5.15
N GLU A 247 -25.54 17.83 -4.19
CA GLU A 247 -25.97 18.85 -3.22
C GLU A 247 -24.81 19.22 -2.30
N THR A 248 -24.65 20.51 -2.02
CA THR A 248 -23.57 21.06 -1.20
C THR A 248 -23.50 20.41 0.19
N GLY A 249 -24.63 19.99 0.76
CA GLY A 249 -24.68 19.29 2.05
C GLY A 249 -23.88 17.98 2.05
N TRP A 250 -23.95 17.20 0.96
CA TRP A 250 -23.24 15.92 0.85
C TRP A 250 -21.73 16.09 0.72
N ILE A 251 -21.28 17.22 0.16
CA ILE A 251 -19.86 17.57 0.05
C ILE A 251 -19.24 17.72 1.45
N PHE A 252 -19.90 18.44 2.35
CA PHE A 252 -19.41 18.60 3.72
C PHE A 252 -19.62 17.34 4.57
N ALA A 253 -20.70 16.60 4.32
CA ALA A 253 -20.94 15.33 5.01
C ALA A 253 -19.82 14.30 4.76
N ALA A 254 -19.10 14.39 3.63
CA ALA A 254 -17.97 13.54 3.30
C ALA A 254 -16.76 13.68 4.25
N ILE A 255 -16.70 14.74 5.08
CA ILE A 255 -15.63 14.91 6.08
C ILE A 255 -15.63 13.78 7.10
N ILE A 256 -16.81 13.30 7.51
CA ILE A 256 -16.94 12.24 8.52
C ILE A 256 -16.31 10.92 8.04
N PRO A 257 -16.71 10.36 6.88
CA PRO A 257 -16.07 9.16 6.35
C PRO A 257 -14.59 9.40 5.97
N ALA A 258 -14.21 10.62 5.56
CA ALA A 258 -12.82 10.96 5.31
C ALA A 258 -11.93 10.91 6.57
N LEU A 259 -12.42 11.41 7.70
CA LEU A 259 -11.71 11.28 8.99
C LEU A 259 -11.54 9.82 9.38
N PHE A 260 -12.60 9.01 9.23
CA PHE A 260 -12.56 7.59 9.55
C PHE A 260 -11.53 6.84 8.69
N VAL A 261 -11.59 7.00 7.37
CA VAL A 261 -10.62 6.33 6.48
C VAL A 261 -9.21 6.89 6.66
N GLY A 262 -9.05 8.17 6.98
CA GLY A 262 -7.76 8.77 7.32
C GLY A 262 -7.13 8.13 8.55
N ILE A 263 -7.92 7.88 9.60
CA ILE A 263 -7.45 7.15 10.80
C ILE A 263 -7.12 5.70 10.47
N LEU A 264 -7.97 5.02 9.68
CA LEU A 264 -7.70 3.63 9.26
C LEU A 264 -6.38 3.52 8.49
N LEU A 265 -6.18 4.38 7.50
CA LEU A 265 -4.94 4.41 6.72
C LEU A 265 -3.73 4.73 7.61
N PHE A 266 -3.87 5.66 8.54
CA PHE A 266 -2.80 5.99 9.47
C PHE A 266 -2.41 4.77 10.33
N MET A 267 -3.39 4.10 10.95
CA MET A 267 -3.11 2.91 11.77
C MET A 267 -2.51 1.75 10.97
N GLU A 268 -3.00 1.51 9.75
CA GLU A 268 -2.42 0.48 8.87
C GLU A 268 -0.95 0.83 8.55
N THR A 269 -0.67 2.07 8.15
CA THR A 269 0.71 2.48 7.81
C THR A 269 1.68 2.43 8.99
N GLU A 270 1.25 2.77 10.21
CA GLU A 270 2.09 2.67 11.41
C GLU A 270 2.33 1.22 11.82
N THR A 271 1.30 0.38 11.73
CA THR A 271 1.40 -1.06 12.02
C THR A 271 2.38 -1.73 11.06
N ASP A 272 2.26 -1.46 9.76
CA ASP A 272 3.15 -2.01 8.75
C ASP A 272 4.59 -1.51 8.96
N ARG A 273 4.76 -0.20 9.18
CA ARG A 273 6.09 0.39 9.40
C ARG A 273 6.79 -0.21 10.63
N SER A 274 6.07 -0.33 11.76
CA SER A 274 6.64 -0.88 12.99
C SER A 274 7.04 -2.35 12.83
N ALA A 275 6.21 -3.16 12.16
CA ALA A 275 6.54 -4.55 11.83
C ALA A 275 7.83 -4.64 10.98
N PHE A 276 7.98 -3.80 9.96
CA PHE A 276 9.20 -3.74 9.15
C PHE A 276 10.43 -3.27 9.96
N GLU A 277 10.28 -2.28 10.83
CA GLU A 277 11.38 -1.80 11.68
C GLU A 277 11.84 -2.88 12.68
N GLN A 278 10.93 -3.73 13.16
CA GLN A 278 11.26 -4.90 13.98
C GLN A 278 12.06 -5.94 13.18
N GLU A 279 11.63 -6.31 11.97
CA GLU A 279 12.36 -7.26 11.12
C GLU A 279 13.76 -6.76 10.77
N ARG A 280 13.90 -5.47 10.48
CA ARG A 280 15.21 -4.85 10.21
C ARG A 280 16.15 -4.96 11.42
N LYS A 281 15.65 -4.74 12.64
CA LYS A 281 16.42 -4.88 13.89
C LYS A 281 16.83 -6.32 14.19
N GLN A 282 16.13 -7.32 13.66
CA GLN A 282 16.50 -8.73 13.81
C GLN A 282 17.55 -9.19 12.80
N THR A 283 17.68 -8.48 11.67
CA THR A 283 18.59 -8.86 10.57
C THR A 283 19.98 -8.19 10.68
N CYS A 284 20.10 -7.09 11.42
CA CYS A 284 21.36 -6.41 11.74
C CYS A 284 21.91 -6.84 13.11
#